data_AF-A0A532D6L6-F1
#
_entry.id   AF-A0A532D6L6-F1
#
_cell.length_a   1.000
_cell.length_b   1.000
_cell.length_c   1.000
_cell.angle_alpha   90.00
_cell.angle_beta   90.00
_cell.angle_gamma   90.00
#
_symmetry.space_group_name_H-M   'P 1'
#
loop_
_entity.id
_entity.type
_entity.pdbx_description
1 polymer ?
#
loop_
_entity_poly.entity_id
_entity_poly.type
_entity_poly.pdbx_seq_one_letter_code
_entity_poly.pdbx_strand_id
1 'polypeptide(L)'
;MLLGEGIGVTGESIEGAEATGKAKGKRSADVQAQGPRKAASGDASPADVIVNGVPVSAEAIASLERAYATPIQPGRYWYDKQSGLWGLEGQPLSGQMAPNLEMGGPLKANASKGNTGVFINGRELPLKEVTLLQQLGPIIPGRYWMNARGVGGVEGGPAIFDLGAA
;
A
#
# COMPACT_ATOMS: atom_id res chain seq x y z
N MET A 1 60.18 20.86 17.62
CA MET A 1 60.06 20.56 16.18
C MET A 1 58.62 20.93 15.81
N LEU A 2 58.23 22.09 15.25
CA LEU A 2 58.70 22.85 14.07
C LEU A 2 58.88 21.90 12.86
N LEU A 3 58.12 21.96 11.75
CA LEU A 3 57.53 23.06 10.94
C LEU A 3 56.19 22.60 10.29
N GLY A 4 55.19 23.43 9.92
CA GLY A 4 55.14 24.40 8.78
C GLY A 4 54.73 23.64 7.49
N GLU A 5 53.80 24.01 6.59
CA GLU A 5 53.13 25.22 6.09
C GLU A 5 51.72 24.80 5.55
N GLY A 6 50.67 25.61 5.35
CA GLY A 6 50.57 27.02 5.03
C GLY A 6 50.23 27.22 3.54
N ILE A 7 48.95 27.44 3.19
CA ILE A 7 48.51 28.35 2.09
C ILE A 7 47.01 28.65 2.23
N GLY A 8 46.68 29.91 2.47
CA GLY A 8 45.40 30.52 2.13
C GLY A 8 45.58 31.52 1.00
N VAL A 9 44.48 31.93 0.37
CA VAL A 9 44.18 33.24 -0.28
C VAL A 9 42.76 33.15 -0.87
N THR A 10 41.78 33.89 -0.33
CA THR A 10 41.14 35.11 -0.91
C THR A 10 40.66 34.91 -2.35
N GLY A 11 39.41 35.12 -2.75
CA GLY A 11 38.32 35.98 -2.27
C GLY A 11 37.70 36.60 -3.52
N GLU A 12 36.38 36.71 -3.64
CA GLU A 12 35.75 37.80 -4.41
C GLU A 12 34.23 37.80 -4.23
N SER A 13 33.75 38.99 -3.88
CA SER A 13 32.37 39.42 -3.85
C SER A 13 31.83 39.58 -5.27
N ILE A 14 30.55 39.27 -5.46
CA ILE A 14 29.74 39.96 -6.48
C ILE A 14 28.43 40.43 -5.82
N GLU A 15 28.28 41.75 -5.80
CA GLU A 15 27.03 42.45 -5.51
C GLU A 15 26.08 42.42 -6.71
N GLY A 16 24.78 42.49 -6.40
CA GLY A 16 23.86 43.39 -7.09
C GLY A 16 23.11 42.85 -8.32
N ALA A 17 21.80 42.63 -8.15
CA ALA A 17 20.79 43.26 -9.02
C ALA A 17 19.39 43.15 -8.39
N GLU A 18 18.80 44.31 -8.15
CA GLU A 18 17.42 44.54 -7.75
C GLU A 18 16.42 44.10 -8.82
N ALA A 19 15.22 43.68 -8.41
CA ALA A 19 14.01 43.93 -9.18
C ALA A 19 12.80 44.08 -8.26
N THR A 20 12.24 45.27 -8.33
CA THR A 20 11.06 45.78 -7.63
C THR A 20 9.78 45.03 -8.05
N GLY A 21 8.84 44.86 -7.12
CA GLY A 21 7.56 44.18 -7.37
C GLY A 21 6.50 44.61 -6.36
N LYS A 22 6.02 45.84 -6.50
CA LYS A 22 4.94 46.47 -5.74
C LYS A 22 3.59 45.83 -6.10
N ALA A 23 2.86 45.27 -5.14
CA ALA A 23 1.42 45.05 -5.28
C ALA A 23 0.69 45.14 -3.93
N LYS A 24 -0.38 45.93 -3.94
CA LYS A 24 -1.12 46.47 -2.81
C LYS A 24 -2.47 45.76 -2.70
N GLY A 25 -2.77 45.23 -1.52
CA GLY A 25 -4.11 45.15 -0.91
C GLY A 25 -5.17 44.26 -1.55
N LYS A 26 -5.78 43.38 -0.75
CA LYS A 26 -7.13 43.56 -0.18
C LYS A 26 -7.52 42.31 0.62
N ARG A 27 -7.94 42.55 1.87
CA ARG A 27 -8.69 41.59 2.69
C ARG A 27 -10.16 41.61 2.23
N SER A 28 -10.70 40.43 1.93
CA SER A 28 -12.13 40.05 1.95
C SER A 28 -12.10 38.51 2.01
N ALA A 29 -12.38 37.86 3.14
CA ALA A 29 -13.72 37.55 3.65
C ALA A 29 -14.64 37.02 2.54
N ASP A 30 -14.81 35.70 2.47
CA ASP A 30 -16.11 35.05 2.25
C ASP A 30 -15.97 33.54 2.51
N VAL A 31 -16.42 33.15 3.71
CA VAL A 31 -16.81 31.79 4.04
C VAL A 31 -18.15 31.57 3.34
N GLN A 32 -18.20 30.66 2.37
CA GLN A 32 -19.50 30.24 1.83
C GLN A 32 -19.59 28.73 1.61
N ALA A 33 -20.37 28.15 2.52
CA ALA A 33 -21.36 27.10 2.29
C ALA A 33 -20.88 25.81 1.60
N GLN A 34 -20.58 24.81 2.44
CA GLN A 34 -20.67 23.40 2.08
C GLN A 34 -22.16 23.08 1.80
N GLY A 35 -22.52 22.95 0.52
CA GLY A 35 -23.75 22.28 0.12
C GLY A 35 -23.67 20.78 0.44
N PRO A 36 -24.81 20.08 0.62
CA PRO A 36 -24.80 18.67 1.00
C PRO A 36 -24.16 17.86 -0.13
N ARG A 37 -23.05 17.18 0.17
CA ARG A 37 -22.50 16.14 -0.71
C ARG A 37 -23.52 15.00 -0.74
N LYS A 38 -24.40 15.04 -1.73
CA LYS A 38 -25.28 13.94 -2.10
C LYS A 38 -24.40 12.71 -2.32
N ALA A 39 -24.48 11.76 -1.39
CA ALA A 39 -23.95 10.42 -1.57
C ALA A 39 -24.68 9.82 -2.78
N ALA A 40 -24.06 9.89 -3.95
CA ALA A 40 -24.46 9.09 -5.08
C ALA A 40 -23.95 7.69 -4.79
N SER A 41 -24.85 6.82 -4.33
CA SER A 41 -24.69 5.37 -4.43
C SER A 41 -24.53 5.05 -5.91
N GLY A 42 -23.29 5.06 -6.39
CA GLY A 42 -22.93 4.57 -7.69
C GLY A 42 -22.92 3.06 -7.60
N ASP A 43 -23.88 2.42 -8.27
CA ASP A 43 -23.85 1.01 -8.60
C ASP A 43 -22.49 0.74 -9.27
N ALA A 44 -21.58 0.10 -8.53
CA ALA A 44 -20.24 -0.19 -9.00
C ALA A 44 -20.38 -1.07 -10.24
N SER A 45 -20.17 -0.50 -11.41
CA SER A 45 -20.23 -1.31 -12.61
C SER A 45 -19.10 -2.35 -12.52
N PRO A 46 -19.35 -3.60 -12.89
CA PRO A 46 -18.38 -4.69 -12.75
C PRO A 46 -17.08 -4.46 -13.54
N ALA A 47 -17.15 -3.56 -14.53
CA ALA A 47 -16.00 -3.06 -15.27
C ALA A 47 -14.99 -2.27 -14.40
N ASP A 48 -15.37 -1.86 -13.18
CA ASP A 48 -14.56 -1.00 -12.32
C ASP A 48 -13.81 -1.74 -11.21
N VAL A 49 -14.01 -3.05 -11.06
CA VAL A 49 -13.28 -3.87 -10.08
C VAL A 49 -12.23 -4.72 -10.78
N ILE A 50 -10.96 -4.45 -10.47
CA ILE A 50 -9.81 -5.16 -11.02
C ILE A 50 -9.09 -5.86 -9.87
N VAL A 51 -8.94 -7.17 -9.94
CA VAL A 51 -8.19 -7.97 -8.94
C VAL A 51 -6.94 -8.54 -9.59
N ASN A 52 -5.77 -8.30 -8.98
CA ASN A 52 -4.47 -8.75 -9.50
C ASN A 52 -4.19 -8.31 -10.95
N GLY A 53 -4.82 -7.21 -11.41
CA GLY A 53 -4.71 -6.69 -12.78
C GLY A 53 -5.66 -7.29 -13.80
N VAL A 54 -6.60 -8.14 -13.39
CA VAL A 54 -7.63 -8.71 -14.27
C VAL A 54 -9.01 -8.18 -13.82
N PRO A 55 -9.85 -7.69 -14.74
CA PRO A 55 -11.22 -7.29 -14.44
C PRO A 55 -12.03 -8.47 -13.90
N VAL A 56 -12.83 -8.25 -12.87
CA VAL A 56 -13.71 -9.28 -12.29
C VAL A 56 -15.07 -9.22 -12.98
N SER A 57 -15.68 -10.38 -13.24
CA SER A 57 -17.02 -10.41 -13.87
C SER A 57 -18.11 -9.92 -12.91
N ALA A 58 -19.20 -9.41 -13.48
CA ALA A 58 -20.38 -8.99 -12.74
C ALA A 58 -20.96 -10.09 -11.86
N GLU A 59 -20.98 -11.31 -12.37
CA GLU A 59 -21.48 -12.49 -11.66
C GLU A 59 -20.60 -12.82 -10.46
N ALA A 60 -19.27 -12.70 -10.59
CA ALA A 60 -18.34 -12.93 -9.49
C ALA A 60 -18.47 -11.83 -8.41
N ILE A 61 -18.57 -10.56 -8.80
CA ILE A 61 -18.81 -9.45 -7.86
C ILE A 61 -20.12 -9.67 -7.11
N ALA A 62 -21.23 -9.90 -7.83
CA ALA A 62 -22.53 -10.12 -7.22
C ALA A 62 -22.56 -11.37 -6.32
N SER A 63 -21.76 -12.40 -6.62
CA SER A 63 -21.62 -13.58 -5.77
C SER A 63 -20.86 -13.26 -4.47
N LEU A 64 -19.79 -12.49 -4.56
CA LEU A 64 -19.02 -12.04 -3.39
C LEU A 64 -19.85 -11.08 -2.52
N GLU A 65 -20.54 -10.11 -3.11
CA GLU A 65 -21.38 -9.17 -2.38
C GLU A 65 -22.51 -9.88 -1.62
N ARG A 66 -23.12 -10.91 -2.23
CA ARG A 66 -24.11 -11.77 -1.56
C ARG A 66 -23.48 -12.59 -0.44
N ALA A 67 -22.29 -13.14 -0.66
CA ALA A 67 -21.61 -13.96 0.34
C ALA A 67 -21.14 -13.16 1.58
N TYR A 68 -20.68 -11.92 1.37
CA TYR A 68 -20.17 -11.04 2.43
C TYR A 68 -21.18 -10.00 2.91
N ALA A 69 -22.39 -9.97 2.34
CA ALA A 69 -23.45 -8.98 2.61
C ALA A 69 -22.93 -7.53 2.59
N THR A 70 -21.99 -7.23 1.70
CA THR A 70 -21.31 -5.94 1.60
C THR A 70 -21.06 -5.60 0.14
N PRO A 71 -21.39 -4.38 -0.30
CA PRO A 71 -21.06 -3.94 -1.65
C PRO A 71 -19.55 -3.80 -1.81
N ILE A 72 -19.03 -4.30 -2.94
CA ILE A 72 -17.61 -4.16 -3.28
C ILE A 72 -17.44 -2.79 -3.95
N GLN A 73 -16.55 -1.99 -3.38
CA GLN A 73 -16.27 -0.67 -3.93
C GLN A 73 -15.54 -0.81 -5.28
N PRO A 74 -15.81 0.08 -6.25
CA PRO A 74 -15.01 0.19 -7.47
C PRO A 74 -13.54 0.42 -7.12
N GLY A 75 -12.63 -0.27 -7.79
CA GLY A 75 -11.21 -0.08 -7.55
C GLY A 75 -10.31 -1.21 -8.02
N ARG A 76 -9.02 -1.01 -7.78
CA ARG A 76 -7.97 -1.99 -8.06
C ARG A 76 -7.56 -2.63 -6.75
N TYR A 77 -7.62 -3.94 -6.71
CA TYR A 77 -7.34 -4.76 -5.54
C TYR A 77 -6.28 -5.80 -5.85
N TRP A 78 -5.63 -6.28 -4.81
CA TRP A 78 -4.88 -7.52 -4.84
C TRP A 78 -5.56 -8.53 -3.94
N TYR A 79 -5.43 -9.80 -4.32
CA TYR A 79 -5.97 -10.92 -3.57
C TYR A 79 -4.98 -12.08 -3.59
N ASP A 80 -4.68 -12.60 -2.42
CA ASP A 80 -3.87 -13.79 -2.22
C ASP A 80 -4.78 -15.01 -2.07
N LYS A 81 -4.74 -15.89 -3.07
CA LYS A 81 -5.55 -17.11 -3.12
C LYS A 81 -5.20 -18.12 -2.02
N GLN A 82 -3.96 -18.17 -1.52
CA GLN A 82 -3.54 -19.14 -0.50
C GLN A 82 -4.04 -18.75 0.89
N SER A 83 -3.88 -17.47 1.25
CA SER A 83 -4.22 -16.98 2.58
C SER A 83 -5.63 -16.38 2.66
N GLY A 84 -6.23 -16.03 1.52
CA GLY A 84 -7.47 -15.26 1.47
C GLY A 84 -7.27 -13.78 1.80
N LEU A 85 -6.03 -13.30 1.96
CA LEU A 85 -5.78 -11.90 2.27
C LEU A 85 -6.01 -11.01 1.06
N TRP A 86 -6.48 -9.79 1.31
CA TRP A 86 -6.73 -8.81 0.27
C TRP A 86 -6.45 -7.38 0.72
N GLY A 87 -6.29 -6.50 -0.26
CA GLY A 87 -6.17 -5.07 -0.07
C GLY A 87 -6.27 -4.31 -1.39
N LEU A 88 -6.26 -2.98 -1.31
CA LEU A 88 -6.17 -2.14 -2.50
C LEU A 88 -4.80 -2.28 -3.17
N GLU A 89 -4.73 -2.19 -4.50
CA GLU A 89 -3.48 -2.24 -5.26
C GLU A 89 -2.51 -1.13 -4.80
N GLY A 90 -1.31 -1.54 -4.41
CA GLY A 90 -0.28 -0.69 -3.83
C GLY A 90 -0.59 -0.21 -2.42
N GLN A 91 -1.58 -0.81 -1.75
CA GLN A 91 -1.83 -0.62 -0.33
C GLN A 91 -1.55 -1.92 0.44
N PRO A 92 -1.34 -1.81 1.76
CA PRO A 92 -1.11 -2.97 2.59
C PRO A 92 -2.39 -3.77 2.84
N LEU A 93 -2.27 -4.85 3.63
CA LEU A 93 -3.38 -5.68 4.08
C LEU A 93 -4.58 -4.84 4.54
N SER A 94 -5.76 -5.14 3.99
CA SER A 94 -7.03 -4.50 4.38
C SER A 94 -7.98 -5.48 5.08
N GLY A 95 -7.91 -6.77 4.74
CA GLY A 95 -8.72 -7.79 5.41
C GLY A 95 -8.45 -9.19 4.88
N GLN A 96 -9.24 -10.14 5.37
CA GLN A 96 -9.23 -11.52 4.92
C GLN A 96 -10.62 -11.91 4.42
N MET A 97 -10.66 -12.66 3.33
CA MET A 97 -11.85 -13.30 2.77
C MET A 97 -11.58 -14.80 2.63
N ALA A 98 -12.54 -15.55 2.09
CA ALA A 98 -12.36 -16.98 1.92
C ALA A 98 -11.14 -17.23 1.03
N PRO A 99 -10.28 -18.21 1.35
CA PRO A 99 -9.18 -18.59 0.49
C PRO A 99 -9.73 -19.27 -0.77
N ASN A 100 -8.85 -19.43 -1.76
CA ASN A 100 -9.11 -20.19 -2.96
C ASN A 100 -10.22 -19.66 -3.89
N LEU A 101 -10.61 -18.39 -3.74
CA LEU A 101 -11.58 -17.76 -4.64
C LEU A 101 -10.98 -17.55 -6.03
N GLU A 102 -11.74 -17.92 -7.05
CA GLU A 102 -11.32 -17.83 -8.45
C GLU A 102 -11.63 -16.44 -9.00
N MET A 103 -10.81 -15.46 -8.60
CA MET A 103 -10.94 -14.10 -9.08
C MET A 103 -9.58 -13.48 -9.40
N GLY A 104 -9.55 -12.71 -10.48
CA GLY A 104 -8.37 -12.00 -10.91
C GLY A 104 -7.30 -12.88 -11.57
N GLY A 105 -6.10 -12.30 -11.71
CA GLY A 105 -4.88 -12.97 -12.20
C GLY A 105 -3.95 -13.46 -11.08
N PRO A 106 -2.72 -13.90 -11.43
CA PRO A 106 -1.71 -14.28 -10.44
C PRO A 106 -1.33 -13.09 -9.54
N LEU A 107 -1.12 -13.36 -8.25
CA LEU A 107 -0.69 -12.35 -7.29
C LEU A 107 0.68 -11.78 -7.70
N LYS A 108 0.75 -10.45 -7.81
CA LYS A 108 1.97 -9.75 -8.20
C LYS A 108 2.87 -9.50 -6.99
N ALA A 109 4.18 -9.58 -7.18
CA ALA A 109 5.16 -9.28 -6.14
C ALA A 109 5.01 -7.86 -5.57
N ASN A 110 4.79 -6.88 -6.44
CA ASN A 110 4.62 -5.48 -6.07
C ASN A 110 3.17 -5.10 -5.72
N ALA A 111 2.27 -6.08 -5.50
CA ALA A 111 0.84 -5.84 -5.29
C ALA A 111 0.53 -4.88 -4.13
N SER A 112 1.36 -4.86 -3.08
CA SER A 112 1.23 -3.97 -1.92
C SER A 112 2.28 -2.86 -1.86
N LYS A 113 3.06 -2.65 -2.92
CA LYS A 113 4.20 -1.71 -2.96
C LYS A 113 5.17 -1.88 -1.77
N GLY A 114 5.52 -3.14 -1.47
CA GLY A 114 6.58 -3.44 -0.50
C GLY A 114 7.96 -2.94 -0.97
N ASN A 115 8.87 -2.74 -0.02
CA ASN A 115 10.30 -2.50 -0.29
C ASN A 115 11.23 -3.22 0.71
N THR A 116 10.71 -4.19 1.44
CA THR A 116 11.36 -4.79 2.60
C THR A 116 12.21 -6.00 2.24
N GLY A 117 12.07 -6.53 1.03
CA GLY A 117 12.64 -7.83 0.66
C GLY A 117 12.00 -9.03 1.36
N VAL A 118 10.93 -8.82 2.13
CA VAL A 118 10.13 -9.89 2.76
C VAL A 118 8.94 -10.20 1.87
N PHE A 119 8.82 -11.45 1.43
CA PHE A 119 7.73 -11.91 0.57
C PHE A 119 6.86 -12.92 1.30
N ILE A 120 5.54 -12.79 1.24
CA ILE A 120 4.58 -13.83 1.63
C ILE A 120 3.76 -14.24 0.42
N ASN A 121 3.74 -15.54 0.12
CA ASN A 121 3.00 -16.12 -1.01
C ASN A 121 3.30 -15.40 -2.35
N GLY A 122 4.55 -14.94 -2.49
CA GLY A 122 5.02 -14.21 -3.67
C GLY A 122 4.76 -12.71 -3.67
N ARG A 123 4.02 -12.13 -2.71
CA ARG A 123 3.82 -10.67 -2.55
C ARG A 123 4.85 -10.08 -1.59
N GLU A 124 5.46 -8.97 -1.97
CA GLU A 124 6.39 -8.22 -1.13
C GLU A 124 5.64 -7.36 -0.11
N LEU A 125 5.98 -7.54 1.16
CA LEU A 125 5.31 -6.86 2.26
C LEU A 125 5.80 -5.41 2.42
N PRO A 126 4.89 -4.47 2.70
CA PRO A 126 5.26 -3.14 3.16
C PRO A 126 5.77 -3.20 4.61
N LEU A 127 6.58 -2.20 5.00
CA LEU A 127 7.23 -2.15 6.31
C LEU A 127 6.25 -2.37 7.48
N LYS A 128 5.06 -1.77 7.41
CA LYS A 128 4.05 -1.91 8.47
C LYS A 128 3.59 -3.35 8.72
N GLU A 129 3.49 -4.18 7.68
CA GLU A 129 3.12 -5.59 7.82
C GLU A 129 4.29 -6.39 8.40
N VAL A 130 5.52 -6.11 7.96
CA VAL A 130 6.73 -6.74 8.51
C VAL A 130 6.92 -6.40 9.99
N THR A 131 6.63 -5.16 10.40
CA THR A 131 6.68 -4.75 11.81
C THR A 131 5.69 -5.54 12.67
N LEU A 132 4.47 -5.79 12.17
CA LEU A 132 3.49 -6.62 12.89
C LEU A 132 3.95 -8.06 13.02
N LEU A 133 4.47 -8.66 11.93
CA LEU A 133 5.01 -10.02 11.98
C LEU A 133 6.21 -10.15 12.91
N GLN A 134 7.04 -9.11 13.01
CA GLN A 134 8.17 -9.07 13.94
C GLN A 134 7.76 -9.12 15.42
N GLN A 135 6.49 -8.84 15.75
CA GLN A 135 5.98 -9.00 17.11
C GLN A 135 5.83 -10.47 17.51
N LEU A 136 5.71 -11.38 16.55
CA LEU A 136 5.60 -12.83 16.77
C LEU A 136 6.96 -13.54 16.79
N GLY A 137 8.01 -12.89 16.26
CA GLY A 137 9.35 -13.46 16.18
C GLY A 137 10.23 -12.77 15.13
N PRO A 138 11.51 -13.15 15.02
CA PRO A 138 12.41 -12.54 14.04
C PRO A 138 12.00 -12.85 12.60
N ILE A 139 11.67 -11.81 11.82
CA ILE A 139 11.42 -11.89 10.38
C ILE A 139 12.55 -11.19 9.65
N ILE A 140 13.24 -11.92 8.78
CA ILE A 140 14.35 -11.41 7.97
C ILE A 140 13.92 -11.32 6.49
N PRO A 141 14.57 -10.49 5.67
CA PRO A 141 14.34 -10.47 4.24
C PRO A 141 14.48 -11.88 3.63
N GLY A 142 13.49 -12.29 2.85
CA GLY A 142 13.34 -13.67 2.40
C GLY A 142 11.94 -13.97 1.91
N ARG A 143 11.70 -15.23 1.51
CA ARG A 143 10.41 -15.68 1.00
C ARG A 143 9.75 -16.63 2.00
N TYR A 144 8.47 -16.37 2.25
CA TYR A 144 7.67 -17.04 3.24
C TYR A 144 6.37 -17.53 2.60
N TRP A 145 5.85 -18.64 3.10
CA TRP A 145 4.51 -19.13 2.83
C TRP A 145 3.60 -18.78 4.01
N MET A 146 2.31 -18.58 3.73
CA MET A 146 1.29 -18.42 4.76
C MET A 146 -0.04 -18.99 4.27
N ASN A 147 -0.68 -19.79 5.13
CA ASN A 147 -1.99 -20.36 4.82
C ASN A 147 -3.14 -19.48 5.29
N ALA A 148 -4.37 -19.91 5.01
CA ALA A 148 -5.60 -19.20 5.40
C ALA A 148 -5.84 -19.09 6.91
N ARG A 149 -5.12 -19.83 7.75
CA ARG A 149 -5.20 -19.69 9.21
C ARG A 149 -4.28 -18.60 9.75
N GLY A 150 -3.49 -17.95 8.89
CA GLY A 150 -2.45 -17.01 9.32
C GLY A 150 -1.20 -17.71 9.89
N VAL A 151 -1.10 -19.03 9.71
CA VAL A 151 0.10 -19.80 10.03
C VAL A 151 1.04 -19.73 8.83
N GLY A 152 2.31 -19.45 9.09
CA GLY A 152 3.29 -19.34 8.02
C GLY A 152 4.72 -19.58 8.46
N GLY A 153 5.60 -19.65 7.47
CA GLY A 153 7.03 -19.79 7.69
C GLY A 153 7.84 -19.65 6.42
N VAL A 154 9.14 -19.94 6.48
CA VAL A 154 10.03 -19.82 5.31
C VAL A 154 9.59 -20.79 4.22
N GLU A 155 9.59 -20.36 2.94
CA GLU A 155 9.26 -21.24 1.80
C GLU A 155 10.07 -22.55 1.85
N GLY A 156 9.38 -23.69 1.87
CA GLY A 156 9.99 -25.03 1.98
C GLY A 156 10.34 -25.48 3.40
N GLY A 157 10.14 -24.64 4.42
CA GLY A 157 10.37 -24.95 5.83
C GLY A 157 9.09 -25.14 6.65
N PRO A 158 9.23 -25.50 7.94
CA PRO A 158 8.10 -25.60 8.86
C PRO A 158 7.51 -24.22 9.18
N ALA A 159 6.31 -24.20 9.78
CA ALA A 159 5.71 -22.98 10.29
C ALA A 159 6.55 -22.41 11.45
N ILE A 160 6.76 -21.09 11.43
CA ILE A 160 7.53 -20.35 12.45
C ILE A 160 6.73 -19.20 13.09
N PHE A 161 5.57 -18.86 12.55
CA PHE A 161 4.64 -17.89 13.15
C PHE A 161 3.18 -18.34 12.97
N ASP A 162 2.32 -17.91 13.89
CA ASP A 162 0.87 -18.12 13.87
C ASP A 162 0.17 -16.82 14.28
N LEU A 163 -0.52 -16.18 13.34
CA LEU A 163 -1.27 -14.94 13.57
C LEU A 163 -2.63 -15.19 14.25
N GLY A 164 -3.16 -16.43 14.23
CA GLY A 164 -4.43 -16.79 14.84
C GLY A 164 -4.32 -17.22 16.30
N ALA A 165 -3.09 -17.44 16.78
CA ALA A 165 -2.81 -17.82 18.16
C ALA A 165 -2.44 -16.63 19.07
N ALA A 166 -2.38 -15.41 18.52
CA ALA A 166 -2.00 -14.17 19.21
C ALA A 166 -3.17 -13.44 19.89
#